data_AF-A0A0A8XTW1-F1
#
_entry.id   AF-A0A0A8XTW1-F1
#
_cell.length_a   1.000
_cell.length_b   1.000
_cell.length_c   1.000
_cell.angle_alpha   90.00
_cell.angle_beta   90.00
_cell.angle_gamma   90.00
#
_symmetry.space_group_name_H-M   'P 1'
#
loop_
_entity.id
_entity.type
_entity.pdbx_description
1 polymer ?
#
loop_
_entity_poly.entity_id
_entity_poly.type
_entity_poly.pdbx_seq_one_letter_code
_entity_poly.pdbx_strand_id
1 'polypeptide(L)' 'MPSPTVPSVRVLALKVSFRVRKLARMVPAFLRCFPNVDTLHIESGKSDSSAGKLNLSFWQCAAPIECVDTC' A
#
# COMPACT_ATOMS: atom_id res chain seq x y z
N MET A 1 22.17 7.22 -3.48
CA MET A 1 21.55 7.37 -4.82
C MET A 1 20.12 7.83 -4.64
N PRO A 2 19.61 8.78 -5.43
CA PRO A 2 18.17 9.06 -5.44
C PRO A 2 17.46 7.82 -5.97
N SER A 3 16.43 7.35 -5.27
CA SER A 3 15.51 6.37 -5.83
C SER A 3 14.74 7.05 -6.98
N PRO A 4 14.70 6.47 -8.20
CA PRO A 4 13.91 7.05 -9.28
C PRO A 4 12.45 7.11 -8.84
N THR A 5 11.90 8.32 -8.81
CA THR A 5 10.48 8.58 -8.57
C THR A 5 9.78 8.83 -9.90
N VAL A 6 8.51 8.45 -9.98
CA VAL A 6 7.66 8.60 -11.16
C VAL A 6 6.51 9.54 -10.80
N PRO A 7 6.70 10.87 -10.93
CA PRO A 7 5.73 11.87 -10.49
C PRO A 7 4.49 11.97 -11.41
N SER A 8 4.48 11.32 -12.56
CA SER A 8 3.35 11.35 -13.50
C SER A 8 2.17 10.49 -13.06
N VAL A 9 2.39 9.54 -12.15
CA VAL A 9 1.35 8.63 -11.66
C VAL A 9 0.47 9.35 -10.64
N ARG A 10 -0.82 9.49 -10.97
CA ARG A 10 -1.85 10.04 -10.08
C ARG A 10 -2.77 8.99 -9.49
N VAL A 11 -2.97 7.87 -10.18
CA VAL A 11 -3.80 6.75 -9.72
C VAL A 11 -2.94 5.51 -9.65
N LEU A 12 -2.89 4.88 -8.48
CA LEU A 12 -2.14 3.65 -8.24
C LEU A 12 -3.10 2.55 -7.78
N ALA A 13 -3.11 1.43 -8.49
CA ALA A 13 -3.86 0.24 -8.10
C ALA A 13 -2.89 -0.88 -7.72
N LEU A 14 -3.04 -1.44 -6.51
CA LEU A 14 -2.20 -2.52 -6.00
C LEU A 14 -3.08 -3.72 -5.61
N LYS A 15 -2.78 -4.88 -6.17
CA LYS A 15 -3.32 -6.15 -5.69
C LYS A 15 -2.37 -6.72 -4.64
N VAL A 16 -2.77 -6.68 -3.38
CA VAL A 16 -1.91 -7.02 -2.24
C VAL A 16 -2.46 -8.24 -1.51
N SER A 17 -1.63 -9.26 -1.35
CA SER A 17 -1.93 -10.38 -0.46
C SER A 17 -1.41 -10.08 0.93
N PHE A 18 -2.27 -9.48 1.77
CA PHE A 18 -1.87 -8.96 3.08
C PHE A 18 -1.33 -10.01 4.07
N ARG A 19 -1.62 -11.30 3.87
CA ARG A 19 -1.03 -12.39 4.70
C ARG A 19 0.48 -12.43 4.65
N VAL A 20 1.06 -12.10 3.51
CA VAL A 20 2.51 -12.04 3.37
C VAL A 20 2.94 -10.67 3.90
N ARG A 21 3.38 -10.62 5.17
CA ARG A 21 3.88 -9.38 5.81
C ARG A 21 4.87 -8.62 4.94
N LYS A 22 5.64 -9.33 4.11
CA LYS A 22 6.57 -8.77 3.13
C LYS A 22 5.87 -8.01 2.00
N LEU A 23 4.73 -8.51 1.49
CA LEU A 23 3.93 -7.83 0.46
C LEU A 23 3.23 -6.60 1.04
N ALA A 24 2.71 -6.68 2.27
CA ALA A 24 2.14 -5.53 2.96
C ALA A 24 3.18 -4.41 3.16
N ARG A 25 4.41 -4.76 3.59
CA ARG A 25 5.53 -3.81 3.70
C ARG A 25 5.99 -3.19 2.38
N MET A 26 5.65 -3.78 1.23
CA MET A 26 5.98 -3.16 -0.05
C MET A 26 5.07 -1.99 -0.39
N VAL A 27 3.83 -1.94 0.10
CA VAL A 27 2.91 -0.84 -0.23
C VAL A 27 3.49 0.54 0.07
N PRO A 28 4.08 0.82 1.26
CA PRO A 28 4.82 2.05 1.53
C PRO A 28 5.98 2.32 0.55
N ALA A 29 6.70 1.28 0.14
CA ALA A 29 7.82 1.42 -0.77
C ALA A 29 7.35 1.82 -2.17
N PHE A 30 6.22 1.26 -2.62
CA PHE A 30 5.56 1.69 -3.86
C PHE A 30 5.10 3.14 -3.76
N LEU A 31 4.44 3.54 -2.68
CA LEU A 31 4.00 4.93 -2.51
C LEU A 31 5.14 5.94 -2.56
N ARG A 32 6.32 5.61 -2.00
CA ARG A 32 7.51 6.47 -2.11
C ARG A 32 8.02 6.65 -3.54
N CYS A 33 7.74 5.71 -4.44
CA CYS A 33 8.10 5.83 -5.85
C CYS A 33 7.14 6.74 -6.63
N PHE A 34 5.92 6.98 -6.13
CA PHE A 34 4.88 7.75 -6.82
C PHE A 34 4.41 8.91 -5.94
N PRO A 35 5.17 10.02 -5.89
CA PRO A 35 4.93 11.10 -4.93
C PRO A 35 3.63 11.90 -5.15
N ASN A 36 3.00 11.78 -6.33
CA ASN A 36 1.81 12.55 -6.73
C ASN A 36 0.55 11.68 -6.84
N VAL A 37 0.49 10.55 -6.13
CA VAL A 37 -0.70 9.70 -6.12
C VAL A 37 -1.83 10.41 -5.40
N ASP A 38 -2.88 10.73 -6.15
CA ASP A 38 -4.15 11.29 -5.66
C ASP A 38 -5.09 10.16 -5.21
N THR A 39 -4.98 8.95 -5.79
CA THR A 39 -5.89 7.84 -5.50
C THR A 39 -5.17 6.50 -5.44
N LEU A 40 -5.34 5.78 -4.33
CA LEU A 40 -4.80 4.44 -4.10
C LEU A 40 -5.94 3.41 -4.04
N HIS A 41 -6.01 2.52 -5.04
CA HIS A 41 -6.90 1.36 -5.01
C HIS A 41 -6.15 0.14 -4.49
N ILE A 42 -6.71 -0.55 -3.50
CA ILE A 42 -6.11 -1.78 -2.98
C ILE A 42 -7.09 -2.94 -3.10
N GLU A 43 -6.73 -3.94 -3.89
CA GLU A 43 -7.46 -5.20 -3.98
C GLU A 43 -6.79 -6.24 -3.08
N SER A 44 -7.53 -6.78 -2.11
CA SER A 44 -7.05 -7.89 -1.29
C SER A 44 -7.13 -9.20 -2.08
N GLY A 45 -5.99 -9.85 -2.31
CA GLY A 45 -5.96 -11.17 -2.94
C GLY A 45 -6.66 -12.23 -2.06
N LYS A 46 -7.59 -13.00 -2.63
CA LYS A 46 -8.21 -14.16 -1.96
C LYS A 46 -7.14 -15.20 -1.62
N SER A 47 -7.17 -15.72 -0.41
CA SER A 47 -6.29 -16.78 0.08
C SER A 47 -7.08 -17.65 1.05
N ASP A 48 -7.07 -18.97 0.81
CA ASP A 48 -7.97 -19.97 1.41
C ASP A 48 -7.77 -20.24 2.91
N SER A 49 -6.87 -19.52 3.59
CA SER A 49 -6.64 -19.68 5.03
C SER A 49 -7.28 -18.51 5.81
N SER A 50 -7.20 -18.39 7.15
CA SER A 50 -7.83 -17.29 7.94
C SER A 50 -6.82 -16.18 8.28
N ALA A 51 -7.07 -14.92 7.93
CA ALA A 51 -6.01 -13.89 7.93
C ALA A 51 -5.77 -13.50 9.38
N GLY A 52 -4.64 -13.94 9.94
CA GLY A 52 -4.24 -13.48 11.27
C GLY A 52 -4.20 -11.95 11.30
N LYS A 53 -4.54 -11.38 12.47
CA LYS A 53 -4.60 -9.92 12.68
C LYS A 53 -3.38 -9.23 12.09
N LEU A 54 -3.60 -8.40 11.08
CA LEU A 54 -2.54 -7.65 10.41
C LEU A 54 -2.11 -6.50 11.32
N ASN A 55 -0.82 -6.40 11.60
CA ASN A 55 -0.27 -5.27 12.32
C ASN A 55 -0.15 -4.08 11.33
N LEU A 56 -0.95 -3.04 11.55
CA LEU A 56 -1.03 -1.84 10.71
C LEU A 56 0.15 -0.87 10.91
N SER A 57 1.08 -1.16 11.83
CA SER A 57 2.25 -0.30 12.10
C SER A 57 3.13 -0.05 10.87
N PHE A 58 3.06 -0.89 9.83
CA PHE A 58 3.83 -0.69 8.60
C PHE A 58 3.42 0.57 7.81
N TRP A 59 2.17 1.02 7.96
CA TRP A 59 1.67 2.25 7.32
C TRP A 59 2.27 3.52 7.94
N GLN A 60 2.65 3.47 9.21
CA GLN A 60 3.22 4.62 9.93
C GLN A 60 4.53 5.11 9.31
N CYS A 61 5.25 4.25 8.58
CA CYS A 61 6.49 4.63 7.87
C CYS A 61 6.25 5.35 6.52
N ALA A 62 5.01 5.44 6.05
CA ALA A 62 4.65 5.84 4.70
C ALA A 62 4.15 7.29 4.57
N ALA A 63 4.26 8.10 5.64
CA ALA A 63 3.64 9.43 5.83
C ALA A 63 2.19 9.33 6.38
N PRO A 64 1.50 10.44 6.70
CA PRO A 64 0.13 10.39 7.21
C PRO A 64 -0.78 9.85 6.11
N ILE A 65 -1.14 8.58 6.23
CA ILE A 65 -2.12 7.92 5.36
C ILE A 65 -3.40 7.83 6.16
N GLU A 66 -4.42 8.55 5.72
CA GLU A 66 -5.77 8.44 6.27
C GLU A 66 -6.53 7.35 5.51
N CYS A 67 -7.17 6.45 6.26
CA CYS A 67 -8.11 5.50 5.68
C CYS A 67 -9.40 6.24 5.35
N VAL A 68 -9.87 6.12 4.10
CA VAL A 68 -11.21 6.59 3.73
C VAL A 68 -12.16 5.44 3.93
N ASP A 69 -12.93 5.48 5.02
CA ASP A 69 -14.06 4.57 5.19
C ASP A 69 -15.12 4.97 4.15
N THR A 70 -15.46 4.03 3.26
CA THR A 70 -16.63 4.17 2.39
C THR A 70 -17.74 3.31 2.98
N CYS A 71 -18.82 3.99 3.37
CA CYS A 71 -20.02 3.42 3.99
C CYS A 71 -20.70 2.37 3.12
#